data_AF-A0A420XV45-F1
#
_entry.id   AF-A0A420XV45-F1
#
_cell.length_a   1.000
_cell.length_b   1.000
_cell.length_c   1.000
_cell.angle_alpha   90.00
_cell.angle_beta   90.00
_cell.angle_gamma   90.00
#
_symmetry.space_group_name_H-M   'P 1'
#
loop_
_entity.id
_entity.type
_entity.pdbx_description
1 polymer ?
#
loop_
_entity_poly.entity_id
_entity_poly.type
_entity_poly.pdbx_seq_one_letter_code
_entity_poly.pdbx_strand_id
1 'polypeptide(L)'
;MRRGARRPPSDLPLLLGGSDADPGASFPAHRRLLGSALSVTHALHAAPRRPEHAIPPLPPTPSWTRLRDPEHAHLWQAAVAEHCHLARVAQPEAEAALVALSEHLERAARLAWAPEPGLFARAVEECLLVSVFDADVASRHAQRAWRRWWVEQPYGPAVGPRDAVTMVRDEARRERELRADWAAAWALWAARARLHRSA
;
A
#
# COMPACT_ATOMS: atom_id res chain seq x y z
N MET A 1 17.87 20.40 17.47
CA MET A 1 17.42 19.00 17.23
C MET A 1 16.65 18.95 15.91
N ARG A 2 17.28 18.48 14.82
CA ARG A 2 16.67 18.38 13.50
C ARG A 2 15.87 17.07 13.40
N ARG A 3 14.54 17.13 13.36
CA ARG A 3 13.71 15.97 13.01
C ARG A 3 13.73 15.84 11.49
N GLY A 4 14.37 14.79 10.99
CA GLY A 4 14.42 14.49 9.56
C GLY A 4 13.02 14.26 9.03
N ALA A 5 12.58 15.15 8.13
CA ALA A 5 11.44 14.89 7.28
C ALA A 5 11.73 13.59 6.52
N ARG A 6 10.85 12.60 6.64
CA ARG A 6 10.79 11.50 5.68
C ARG A 6 10.35 12.12 4.36
N ARG A 7 11.31 12.57 3.55
CA ARG A 7 11.09 12.72 2.12
C ARG A 7 10.64 11.34 1.63
N PRO A 8 9.47 11.20 0.96
CA PRO A 8 9.26 10.01 0.17
C PRO A 8 10.45 9.92 -0.81
N PRO A 9 11.01 8.73 -1.08
CA PRO A 9 12.05 8.60 -2.09
C PRO A 9 11.47 9.18 -3.39
N SER A 10 12.04 10.31 -3.82
CA SER A 10 11.61 11.04 -5.02
C SER A 10 11.94 10.26 -6.31
N ASP A 11 12.60 9.12 -6.16
CA ASP A 11 12.93 8.16 -7.20
C ASP A 11 12.28 6.83 -6.84
N LEU A 12 10.95 6.77 -6.81
CA LEU A 12 10.31 5.50 -7.13
C LEU A 12 10.74 5.20 -8.57
N PRO A 13 11.43 4.08 -8.83
CA PRO A 13 11.85 3.77 -10.18
C PRO A 13 10.60 3.82 -11.06
N LEU A 14 10.59 4.77 -12.00
CA LEU A 14 9.82 4.62 -13.21
C LEU A 14 10.38 3.36 -13.86
N LEU A 15 9.82 2.20 -13.50
CA LEU A 15 10.07 0.93 -14.16
C LEU A 15 9.55 1.06 -15.59
N LEU A 16 10.28 1.81 -16.41
CA LEU A 16 10.13 1.93 -17.85
C LEU A 16 10.79 0.69 -18.44
N GLY A 17 10.07 -0.40 -18.36
CA GLY A 17 10.37 -1.64 -19.03
C GLY A 17 9.11 -2.47 -18.96
N GLY A 18 8.40 -2.58 -20.08
CA GLY A 18 7.37 -3.59 -20.24
C GLY A 18 8.05 -4.95 -20.17
N SER A 19 8.24 -5.47 -18.96
CA SER A 19 8.63 -6.85 -18.76
C SER A 19 7.38 -7.67 -19.02
N ASP A 20 7.45 -8.62 -19.95
CA ASP A 20 6.44 -9.68 -20.04
C ASP A 20 6.33 -10.30 -18.65
N ALA A 21 5.19 -10.09 -18.00
CA ALA A 21 4.92 -10.71 -16.72
C ALA A 21 4.91 -12.22 -16.93
N ASP A 22 5.75 -12.97 -16.22
CA ASP A 22 5.69 -14.42 -16.24
C ASP A 22 4.36 -14.85 -15.59
N PRO A 23 3.41 -15.42 -16.34
CA PRO A 23 2.11 -15.84 -15.79
C PRO A 23 2.25 -16.97 -14.75
N GLY A 24 3.43 -17.60 -14.64
CA GLY A 24 3.79 -18.58 -13.61
C GLY A 24 4.59 -18.03 -12.42
N ALA A 25 4.87 -16.72 -12.36
CA ALA A 25 5.67 -16.14 -11.28
C ALA A 25 5.04 -16.41 -9.91
N SER A 26 5.77 -17.12 -9.06
CA SER A 26 5.38 -17.34 -7.67
C SER A 26 5.97 -16.26 -6.77
N PHE A 27 5.19 -15.74 -5.82
CA PHE A 27 5.64 -14.75 -4.82
C PHE A 27 5.65 -15.34 -3.39
N PRO A 28 6.29 -16.49 -3.12
CA PRO A 28 6.19 -17.14 -1.83
C PRO A 28 6.70 -16.28 -0.67
N ALA A 29 7.79 -15.52 -0.84
CA ALA A 29 8.30 -14.68 0.23
C ALA A 29 7.37 -13.48 0.49
N HIS A 30 6.91 -12.81 -0.58
CA HIS A 30 5.92 -11.73 -0.44
C HIS A 30 4.62 -12.21 0.22
N ARG A 31 4.07 -13.36 -0.23
CA ARG A 31 2.82 -13.91 0.33
C ARG A 31 2.95 -14.24 1.81
N ARG A 32 4.09 -14.79 2.25
CA ARG A 32 4.35 -15.06 3.67
C ARG A 32 4.45 -13.77 4.48
N LEU A 33 5.19 -12.78 3.99
CA LEU A 33 5.32 -11.48 4.62
C LEU A 33 3.96 -10.78 4.75
N LEU A 34 3.22 -10.67 3.65
CA LEU A 34 1.91 -10.01 3.60
C LEU A 34 0.86 -10.77 4.40
N GLY A 35 0.86 -12.10 4.34
CA GLY A 35 -0.02 -12.92 5.17
C GLY A 35 0.19 -12.68 6.68
N SER A 36 1.45 -12.56 7.11
CA SER A 36 1.80 -12.19 8.49
C SER A 36 1.31 -10.78 8.84
N ALA A 37 1.61 -9.77 8.01
CA ALA A 37 1.24 -8.37 8.27
C ALA A 37 -0.29 -8.13 8.27
N LEU A 38 -1.01 -8.76 7.34
CA LEU A 38 -2.46 -8.61 7.19
C LEU A 38 -3.22 -9.38 8.26
N SER A 39 -2.71 -10.52 8.73
CA SER A 39 -3.28 -11.25 9.87
C SER A 39 -3.23 -10.41 11.16
N VAL A 40 -2.10 -9.74 11.41
CA VAL A 40 -1.97 -8.80 12.54
C VAL A 40 -2.95 -7.64 12.41
N THR A 41 -3.07 -7.06 11.22
CA THR A 41 -3.99 -5.95 10.95
C THR A 41 -5.46 -6.36 11.13
N HIS A 42 -5.85 -7.55 10.68
CA HIS A 42 -7.19 -8.08 10.91
C HIS A 42 -7.47 -8.35 12.38
N ALA A 43 -6.52 -8.93 13.12
CA ALA A 43 -6.67 -9.15 14.56
C ALA A 43 -6.88 -7.84 15.34
N LEU A 44 -6.15 -6.77 14.97
CA LEU A 44 -6.32 -5.44 15.55
C LEU A 44 -7.67 -4.81 15.22
N HIS A 45 -8.25 -5.11 14.06
CA HIS A 45 -9.54 -4.57 13.62
C HIS A 45 -10.75 -5.40 14.07
N ALA A 46 -10.57 -6.68 14.38
CA ALA A 46 -11.61 -7.56 14.93
C ALA A 46 -11.82 -7.36 16.45
N ALA A 47 -10.92 -6.64 17.14
CA ALA A 47 -11.09 -6.33 18.55
C ALA A 47 -12.35 -5.46 18.77
N PRO A 48 -13.26 -5.83 19.69
CA PRO A 48 -14.49 -5.07 19.93
C PRO A 48 -14.15 -3.65 20.37
N ARG A 49 -14.63 -2.67 19.60
CA ARG A 49 -14.49 -1.25 19.95
C ARG A 49 -15.35 -0.99 21.19
N ARG A 50 -14.73 -0.69 22.34
CA ARG A 50 -15.45 -0.16 23.50
C ARG A 50 -16.17 1.13 23.08
N PRO A 51 -17.47 1.29 23.36
CA PRO A 51 -18.14 2.54 23.11
C PRO A 51 -17.68 3.56 24.17
N GLU A 52 -17.76 4.83 23.78
CA GLU A 52 -17.67 6.05 24.61
C GLU A 52 -16.33 6.83 24.56
N HIS A 53 -16.38 7.90 23.75
CA HIS A 53 -15.65 9.17 23.88
C HIS A 53 -14.15 9.26 23.58
N ALA A 54 -13.50 8.22 23.06
CA ALA A 54 -12.20 8.41 22.43
C ALA A 54 -12.39 8.58 20.91
N ILE A 55 -12.07 9.76 20.36
CA ILE A 55 -11.51 9.79 19.01
C ILE A 55 -10.33 8.82 19.11
N PRO A 56 -10.36 7.64 18.45
CA PRO A 56 -9.23 6.75 18.53
C PRO A 56 -8.04 7.56 18.01
N PRO A 57 -6.94 7.74 18.77
CA PRO A 57 -5.72 8.24 18.15
C PRO A 57 -5.55 7.35 16.93
N LEU A 58 -5.33 7.96 15.76
CA LEU A 58 -4.94 7.21 14.56
C LEU A 58 -3.93 6.18 15.08
N PRO A 59 -4.22 4.86 15.00
CA PRO A 59 -3.29 3.88 15.52
C PRO A 59 -1.96 4.27 14.88
N PRO A 60 -0.89 4.47 15.69
CA PRO A 60 0.36 4.97 15.15
C PRO A 60 0.62 4.13 13.93
N THR A 61 0.75 4.80 12.77
CA THR A 61 1.05 4.15 11.49
C THR A 61 1.99 3.00 11.81
N PRO A 62 1.72 1.75 11.38
CA PRO A 62 2.67 0.68 11.57
C PRO A 62 3.94 1.12 10.87
N SER A 63 4.79 1.83 11.60
CA SER A 63 6.13 2.13 11.19
C SER A 63 6.76 0.76 11.25
N TRP A 64 7.18 0.24 10.11
CA TRP A 64 7.88 -1.03 9.93
C TRP A 64 8.99 -1.26 10.97
N THR A 65 9.43 -0.23 11.70
CA THR A 65 10.11 -0.31 13.02
C THR A 65 9.42 -1.15 14.11
N ARG A 66 8.21 -1.68 13.93
CA ARG A 66 7.64 -2.75 14.76
C ARG A 66 8.10 -4.17 14.35
N LEU A 67 9.05 -4.27 13.42
CA LEU A 67 9.94 -5.42 13.16
C LEU A 67 10.85 -5.73 14.37
N ARG A 68 10.31 -5.77 15.60
CA ARG A 68 11.05 -6.28 16.77
C ARG A 68 10.97 -7.81 16.88
N ASP A 69 10.17 -8.45 16.03
CA ASP A 69 10.08 -9.89 15.91
C ASP A 69 11.13 -10.41 14.91
N PRO A 70 12.08 -11.27 15.35
CA PRO A 70 13.06 -11.91 14.47
C PRO A 70 12.44 -12.66 13.29
N GLU A 71 11.26 -13.24 13.47
CA GLU A 71 10.56 -13.97 12.40
C GLU A 71 10.12 -13.00 11.29
N HIS A 72 9.55 -11.85 11.67
CA HIS A 72 9.10 -10.84 10.71
C HIS A 72 10.29 -10.18 9.99
N ALA A 73 11.44 -10.01 10.67
CA ALA A 73 12.67 -9.54 10.05
C ALA A 73 13.21 -10.51 8.98
N HIS A 74 13.14 -11.82 9.25
CA HIS A 74 13.53 -12.84 8.26
C HIS A 74 12.60 -12.84 7.05
N LEU A 75 11.28 -12.78 7.26
CA LEU A 75 10.29 -12.68 6.18
C LEU A 75 10.49 -11.43 5.32
N TRP A 76 10.82 -10.29 5.95
CA TRP A 76 11.11 -9.04 5.25
C TRP A 76 12.34 -9.19 4.35
N GLN A 77 13.46 -9.68 4.89
CA GLN A 77 14.69 -9.87 4.12
C GLN A 77 14.48 -10.84 2.95
N ALA A 78 13.73 -11.93 3.16
CA ALA A 78 13.39 -12.87 2.10
C ALA A 78 12.56 -12.21 1.00
N ALA A 79 11.56 -11.39 1.35
CA ALA A 79 10.76 -10.66 0.37
C ALA A 79 11.58 -9.63 -0.40
N VAL A 80 12.49 -8.90 0.27
CA VAL A 80 13.40 -7.95 -0.38
C VAL A 80 14.30 -8.66 -1.38
N ALA A 81 14.91 -9.78 -1.01
CA ALA A 81 15.77 -10.56 -1.90
C ALA A 81 14.99 -11.12 -3.10
N GLU A 82 13.78 -11.65 -2.87
CA GLU A 82 12.87 -12.10 -3.93
C GLU A 82 12.52 -10.94 -4.88
N HIS A 83 12.23 -9.75 -4.34
CA HIS A 83 11.90 -8.57 -5.13
C HIS A 83 13.08 -8.06 -5.97
N CYS A 84 14.29 -7.98 -5.39
CA CYS A 84 15.51 -7.68 -6.13
C CYS A 84 15.73 -8.65 -7.29
N HIS A 85 15.52 -9.94 -7.05
CA HIS A 85 15.70 -10.96 -8.07
C HIS A 85 14.67 -10.83 -9.21
N LEU A 86 13.39 -10.73 -8.87
CA LEU A 86 12.30 -10.71 -9.86
C LEU A 86 12.24 -9.40 -10.64
N ALA A 87 12.29 -8.26 -9.95
CA ALA A 87 12.19 -6.94 -10.57
C ALA A 87 13.54 -6.42 -11.12
N ARG A 88 14.65 -7.12 -10.82
CA ARG A 88 16.02 -6.73 -11.21
C ARG A 88 16.40 -5.33 -10.72
N VAL A 89 16.00 -5.00 -9.50
CA VAL A 89 16.22 -3.69 -8.86
C VAL A 89 17.22 -3.79 -7.70
N ALA A 90 17.81 -2.66 -7.33
CA ALA A 90 18.70 -2.60 -6.18
C ALA A 90 17.93 -2.79 -4.86
N GLN A 91 18.63 -3.21 -3.81
CA GLN A 91 18.03 -3.44 -2.49
C GLN A 91 17.22 -2.23 -1.95
N PRO A 92 17.72 -0.98 -2.01
CA PRO A 92 16.95 0.17 -1.52
C PRO A 92 15.64 0.40 -2.29
N GLU A 93 15.63 0.09 -3.58
CA GLU A 93 14.45 0.21 -4.45
C GLU A 93 13.41 -0.87 -4.11
N ALA A 94 13.88 -2.12 -3.92
CA ALA A 94 13.04 -3.22 -3.47
C ALA A 94 12.41 -2.96 -2.09
N GLU A 95 13.19 -2.44 -1.13
CA GLU A 95 12.69 -2.07 0.19
C GLU A 95 11.61 -0.97 0.10
N ALA A 96 11.84 0.07 -0.70
CA ALA A 96 10.88 1.14 -0.91
C ALA A 96 9.58 0.64 -1.57
N ALA A 97 9.70 -0.25 -2.57
CA ALA A 97 8.56 -0.88 -3.25
C ALA A 97 7.74 -1.73 -2.28
N LEU A 98 8.38 -2.54 -1.44
CA LEU A 98 7.71 -3.37 -0.43
C LEU A 98 7.00 -2.54 0.65
N VAL A 99 7.58 -1.41 1.07
CA VAL A 99 6.91 -0.47 1.97
C VAL A 99 5.65 0.08 1.31
N ALA A 100 5.76 0.57 0.07
CA ALA A 100 4.63 1.16 -0.66
C ALA A 100 3.52 0.12 -0.91
N LEU A 101 3.89 -1.11 -1.31
CA LEU A 101 2.98 -2.22 -1.52
C LEU A 101 2.22 -2.58 -0.24
N SER A 102 2.94 -2.71 0.87
CA SER A 102 2.33 -3.11 2.13
C SER A 102 1.40 -2.03 2.67
N GLU A 103 1.79 -0.75 2.57
CA GLU A 103 0.95 0.39 2.91
C GLU A 103 -0.31 0.51 2.03
N HIS A 104 -0.21 0.10 0.76
CA HIS A 104 -1.36 0.01 -0.14
C HIS A 104 -2.33 -1.08 0.35
N LEU A 105 -1.82 -2.28 0.60
CA LEU A 105 -2.64 -3.43 0.99
C LEU A 105 -3.30 -3.24 2.36
N GLU A 106 -2.62 -2.63 3.32
CA GLU A 106 -3.21 -2.25 4.61
C GLU A 106 -4.40 -1.29 4.45
N ARG A 107 -4.29 -0.32 3.54
CA ARG A 107 -5.40 0.60 3.26
C ARG A 107 -6.51 -0.10 2.50
N ALA A 108 -6.17 -0.95 1.52
CA ALA A 108 -7.13 -1.73 0.75
C ALA A 108 -7.95 -2.67 1.65
N ALA A 109 -7.32 -3.25 2.68
CA ALA A 109 -7.97 -4.11 3.68
C ALA A 109 -9.10 -3.41 4.47
N ARG A 110 -9.18 -2.07 4.42
CA ARG A 110 -10.23 -1.27 5.07
C ARG A 110 -11.40 -0.92 4.15
N LEU A 111 -11.34 -1.30 2.87
CA LEU A 111 -12.43 -1.06 1.92
C LEU A 111 -13.56 -2.07 2.12
N ALA A 112 -14.79 -1.66 1.80
CA ALA A 112 -15.99 -2.44 2.09
C ALA A 112 -16.01 -3.84 1.44
N TRP A 113 -15.30 -4.03 0.32
CA TRP A 113 -15.22 -5.32 -0.38
C TRP A 113 -14.11 -6.24 0.17
N ALA A 114 -13.17 -5.73 0.97
CA ALA A 114 -12.01 -6.48 1.45
C ALA A 114 -12.32 -7.69 2.33
N PRO A 115 -13.42 -7.73 3.12
CA PRO A 115 -13.79 -8.94 3.87
C PRO A 115 -14.08 -10.18 3.01
N GLU A 116 -14.31 -10.03 1.70
CA GLU A 116 -14.51 -11.16 0.78
C GLU A 116 -13.15 -11.82 0.46
N PRO A 117 -12.82 -13.01 1.00
CA PRO A 117 -11.45 -13.53 1.00
C PRO A 117 -10.89 -13.72 -0.41
N GLY A 118 -11.72 -14.19 -1.34
CA GLY A 118 -11.30 -14.39 -2.72
C GLY A 118 -11.14 -13.08 -3.52
N LEU A 119 -11.80 -11.98 -3.13
CA LEU A 119 -11.49 -10.67 -3.73
C LEU A 119 -10.18 -10.15 -3.17
N PHE A 120 -10.00 -10.22 -1.86
CA PHE A 120 -8.79 -9.73 -1.23
C PHE A 120 -7.53 -10.47 -1.70
N ALA A 121 -7.56 -11.80 -1.78
CA ALA A 121 -6.46 -12.59 -2.34
C ALA A 121 -6.13 -12.16 -3.78
N ARG A 122 -7.14 -11.99 -4.64
CA ARG A 122 -6.94 -11.53 -6.02
C ARG A 122 -6.34 -10.11 -6.07
N ALA A 123 -6.77 -9.20 -5.20
CA ALA A 123 -6.21 -7.86 -5.11
C ALA A 123 -4.73 -7.89 -4.71
N VAL A 124 -4.36 -8.74 -3.75
CA VAL A 124 -2.96 -8.96 -3.35
C VAL A 124 -2.12 -9.44 -4.53
N GLU A 125 -2.58 -10.44 -5.27
CA GLU A 125 -1.88 -10.95 -6.46
C GLU A 125 -1.70 -9.87 -7.54
N GLU A 126 -2.76 -9.13 -7.86
CA GLU A 126 -2.68 -8.07 -8.86
C GLU A 126 -1.75 -6.92 -8.39
N CYS A 127 -1.71 -6.59 -7.10
CA CYS A 127 -0.74 -5.64 -6.54
C CYS A 127 0.70 -6.14 -6.66
N LEU A 128 0.96 -7.43 -6.41
CA LEU A 128 2.29 -8.03 -6.54
C LEU A 128 2.80 -8.00 -7.98
N LEU A 129 1.95 -8.42 -8.93
CA LEU A 129 2.26 -8.39 -10.35
C LEU A 129 2.60 -6.97 -10.84
N VAL A 130 1.87 -5.97 -10.36
CA VAL A 130 2.15 -4.56 -10.71
C VAL A 130 3.41 -4.05 -10.03
N SER A 131 3.64 -4.42 -8.77
CA SER A 131 4.82 -3.96 -8.03
C SER A 131 6.12 -4.52 -8.60
N VAL A 132 6.12 -5.74 -9.12
CA VAL A 132 7.31 -6.43 -9.61
C VAL A 132 7.51 -6.25 -11.11
N PHE A 133 6.43 -6.27 -11.91
CA PHE A 133 6.50 -6.29 -13.37
C PHE A 133 5.79 -5.11 -14.06
N ASP A 134 5.18 -4.18 -13.32
CA ASP A 134 4.20 -3.19 -13.84
C ASP A 134 3.12 -3.82 -14.74
N ALA A 135 2.73 -5.05 -14.42
CA ALA A 135 1.82 -5.86 -15.20
C ALA A 135 0.50 -5.14 -15.51
N ASP A 136 -0.07 -5.43 -16.68
CA ASP A 136 -1.40 -4.92 -17.04
C ASP A 136 -2.51 -5.79 -16.45
N VAL A 137 -2.94 -5.42 -15.24
CA VAL A 137 -3.96 -6.14 -14.47
C VAL A 137 -5.29 -5.40 -14.44
N ALA A 138 -6.38 -6.10 -14.11
CA ALA A 138 -7.71 -5.49 -14.02
C ALA A 138 -7.77 -4.30 -13.02
N SER A 139 -6.97 -4.34 -11.95
CA SER A 139 -6.86 -3.26 -10.96
C SER A 139 -5.94 -2.10 -11.38
N ARG A 140 -5.38 -2.06 -12.61
CA ARG A 140 -4.40 -1.03 -13.06
C ARG A 140 -4.83 0.40 -12.72
N HIS A 141 -6.13 0.72 -12.87
CA HIS A 141 -6.64 2.05 -12.54
C HIS A 141 -6.50 2.38 -11.04
N ALA A 142 -6.79 1.42 -10.16
CA ALA A 142 -6.63 1.58 -8.72
C ALA A 142 -5.15 1.67 -8.31
N GLN A 143 -4.26 0.94 -8.99
CA GLN A 143 -2.80 1.02 -8.80
C GLN A 143 -2.25 2.40 -9.19
N ARG A 144 -2.75 2.98 -10.29
CA ARG A 144 -2.37 4.35 -10.70
C ARG A 144 -2.89 5.40 -9.72
N ALA A 145 -4.13 5.25 -9.24
CA ALA A 145 -4.68 6.13 -8.22
C ALA A 145 -3.89 6.05 -6.91
N TRP A 146 -3.47 4.85 -6.51
CA TRP A 146 -2.57 4.65 -5.37
C TRP A 146 -1.24 5.38 -5.55
N ARG A 147 -0.56 5.18 -6.69
CA ARG A 147 0.72 5.85 -6.99
C ARG A 147 0.62 7.37 -6.91
N ARG A 148 -0.45 7.96 -7.49
CA ARG A 148 -0.71 9.41 -7.36
C ARG A 148 -0.88 9.80 -5.90
N TRP A 149 -1.74 9.10 -5.17
CA TRP A 149 -1.99 9.41 -3.76
C TRP A 149 -0.74 9.26 -2.88
N TRP A 150 0.12 8.29 -3.17
CA TRP A 150 1.37 8.00 -2.46
C TRP A 150 2.46 9.03 -2.74
N VAL A 151 2.66 9.42 -4.01
CA VAL A 151 3.67 10.39 -4.43
C VAL A 151 3.26 11.82 -4.09
N GLU A 152 1.97 12.16 -4.23
CA GLU A 152 1.45 13.49 -3.95
C GLU A 152 1.26 13.76 -2.44
N GLN A 153 1.62 12.84 -1.53
CA GLN A 153 1.65 13.11 -0.08
C GLN A 153 2.66 14.22 0.23
N PRO A 154 2.24 15.45 0.58
CA PRO A 154 3.15 16.56 0.74
C PRO A 154 3.42 16.74 2.23
N TYR A 155 4.43 16.03 2.71
CA TYR A 155 5.08 16.37 3.97
C TYR A 155 6.26 17.32 3.69
N GLY A 156 5.94 18.52 3.17
CA GLY A 156 6.89 19.63 3.01
C GLY A 156 6.69 20.69 4.11
N PRO A 157 7.74 21.41 4.58
CA PRO A 157 7.59 22.42 5.62
C PRO A 157 6.79 23.63 5.09
N ALA A 158 5.72 24.00 5.79
CA ALA A 158 4.95 25.22 5.52
C ALA A 158 5.77 26.47 5.85
N VAL A 159 5.80 27.44 4.94
CA VAL A 159 6.50 28.73 5.11
C VAL A 159 5.50 29.77 5.62
N GLY A 160 5.22 29.76 6.94
CA GLY A 160 4.53 30.87 7.63
C GLY A 160 3.10 30.60 8.16
N PRO A 161 2.58 31.38 9.12
CA PRO A 161 1.38 31.03 9.91
C PRO A 161 0.03 31.18 9.18
N ARG A 162 -0.12 32.17 8.28
CA ARG A 162 -1.35 32.40 7.52
C ARG A 162 -1.45 31.48 6.29
N ASP A 163 -0.32 31.28 5.62
CA ASP A 163 -0.22 30.36 4.49
C ASP A 163 -0.37 28.90 4.96
N ALA A 164 0.12 28.57 6.17
CA ALA A 164 -0.06 27.23 6.73
C ALA A 164 -1.53 26.79 6.87
N VAL A 165 -2.47 27.66 7.25
CA VAL A 165 -3.87 27.25 7.45
C VAL A 165 -4.60 27.00 6.13
N THR A 166 -4.41 27.88 5.13
CA THR A 166 -4.99 27.70 3.80
C THR A 166 -4.35 26.52 3.08
N MET A 167 -3.01 26.40 3.14
CA MET A 167 -2.29 25.25 2.57
C MET A 167 -2.72 23.93 3.23
N VAL A 168 -2.88 23.87 4.56
CA VAL A 168 -3.36 22.66 5.23
C VAL A 168 -4.79 22.30 4.81
N ARG A 169 -5.66 23.28 4.56
CA ARG A 169 -7.04 23.02 4.08
C ARG A 169 -7.07 22.51 2.65
N ASP A 170 -6.34 23.17 1.75
CA ASP A 170 -6.23 22.74 0.35
C ASP A 170 -5.57 21.37 0.26
N GLU A 171 -4.58 21.11 1.11
CA GLU A 171 -3.92 19.81 1.18
C GLU A 171 -4.87 18.72 1.68
N ALA A 172 -5.58 18.97 2.78
CA ALA A 172 -6.57 18.02 3.27
C ALA A 172 -7.69 17.78 2.25
N ARG A 173 -8.04 18.78 1.42
CA ARG A 173 -8.98 18.60 0.32
C ARG A 173 -8.38 17.69 -0.75
N ARG A 174 -7.15 17.95 -1.18
CA ARG A 174 -6.44 17.17 -2.19
C ARG A 174 -6.25 15.72 -1.76
N GLU A 175 -5.83 15.49 -0.53
CA GLU A 175 -5.70 14.15 0.07
C GLU A 175 -7.03 13.40 0.03
N ARG A 176 -8.14 14.06 0.40
CA ARG A 176 -9.49 13.47 0.33
C ARG A 176 -9.89 13.09 -1.10
N GLU A 177 -9.62 13.95 -2.08
CA GLU A 177 -9.89 13.68 -3.50
C GLU A 177 -9.10 12.47 -4.00
N LEU A 178 -7.78 12.46 -3.80
CA LEU A 178 -6.90 11.35 -4.21
C LEU A 178 -7.31 10.03 -3.56
N ARG A 179 -7.66 10.08 -2.27
CA ARG A 179 -8.17 8.92 -1.55
C ARG A 179 -9.52 8.45 -2.07
N ALA A 180 -10.44 9.36 -2.38
CA ALA A 180 -11.75 9.03 -2.92
C ALA A 180 -11.63 8.38 -4.31
N ASP A 181 -10.78 8.91 -5.18
CA ASP A 181 -10.48 8.36 -6.50
C ASP A 181 -9.93 6.92 -6.38
N TRP A 182 -8.96 6.72 -5.49
CA TRP A 182 -8.39 5.39 -5.23
C TRP A 182 -9.44 4.40 -4.72
N ALA A 183 -10.28 4.82 -3.77
CA ALA A 183 -11.33 3.96 -3.22
C ALA A 183 -12.40 3.62 -4.28
N ALA A 184 -12.80 4.59 -5.11
CA ALA A 184 -13.74 4.39 -6.20
C ALA A 184 -13.20 3.43 -7.26
N ALA A 185 -11.92 3.54 -7.61
CA ALA A 185 -11.25 2.63 -8.54
C ALA A 185 -11.28 1.17 -8.04
N TRP A 186 -10.99 0.94 -6.75
CA TRP A 186 -11.09 -0.38 -6.15
C TRP A 186 -12.54 -0.91 -6.07
N ALA A 187 -13.50 -0.04 -5.77
CA ALA A 187 -14.91 -0.42 -5.74
C ALA A 187 -15.41 -0.89 -7.12
N LEU A 188 -15.03 -0.18 -8.20
CA LEU A 188 -15.34 -0.57 -9.57
C LEU A 188 -14.69 -1.90 -9.95
N TRP A 189 -13.41 -2.07 -9.62
CA TRP A 189 -12.70 -3.33 -9.82
C TRP A 189 -13.41 -4.49 -9.11
N ALA A 190 -13.77 -4.31 -7.84
CA ALA A 190 -14.45 -5.34 -7.06
C ALA A 190 -15.81 -5.70 -7.65
N ALA A 191 -16.59 -4.70 -8.09
CA ALA A 191 -17.86 -4.93 -8.76
C ALA A 191 -17.69 -5.78 -10.04
N ARG A 192 -16.70 -5.47 -10.88
CA ARG A 192 -16.39 -6.26 -12.08
C ARG A 192 -15.89 -7.68 -11.75
N ALA A 193 -15.02 -7.80 -10.76
CA ALA A 193 -14.47 -9.09 -10.33
C ALA A 193 -15.54 -10.04 -9.76
N ARG A 194 -16.63 -9.51 -9.17
CA ARG A 194 -17.79 -10.29 -8.76
C ARG A 194 -18.57 -10.81 -9.97
N LEU A 195 -18.78 -9.99 -11.01
CA LEU A 195 -19.49 -10.41 -12.22
C LEU A 195 -18.80 -11.57 -12.94
N HIS A 196 -17.46 -11.51 -13.05
CA HIS A 196 -16.68 -12.58 -13.66
C HIS A 196 -16.62 -13.88 -12.84
N ARG A 197 -17.10 -13.87 -11.59
CA ARG A 197 -17.18 -15.08 -10.75
C ARG A 197 -18.52 -15.80 -10.84
N SER A 198 -19.54 -15.12 -11.35
CA SER A 198 -20.91 -15.62 -11.46
C SER A 198 -21.25 -16.14 -12.86
N ALA A 199 -20.30 -16.07 -13.79
CA ALA A 199 -20.37 -16.61 -15.15
C ALA A 199 -19.52 -17.88 -15.23
#